data_AF-A0A257WJA9-F1
#
_entry.id   AF-A0A257WJA9-F1
#
_cell.length_a   1.000
_cell.length_b   1.000
_cell.length_c   1.000
_cell.angle_alpha   90.00
_cell.angle_beta   90.00
_cell.angle_gamma   90.00
#
_symmetry.space_group_name_H-M   'P 1'
#
loop_
_entity.id
_entity.type
_entity.pdbx_description
1 polymer ?
#
loop_
_entity_poly.entity_id
_entity_poly.type
_entity_poly.pdbx_seq_one_letter_code
_entity_poly.pdbx_strand_id
1 'polypeptide(L)'
;MKTVFTTGEAAKICKVSQQTIIRCFDSGQLKGFRVPGSRFRRIPRDVLFRFMKENGIPTDALESGRRKALVVDDDEELVELIKDALENDGRFEVRVANNGFSAGMMVKEYRPDIIVLDIMLPDINGKDVCNLVRSDSTLDDTKIICISGMVE
;
A
#
# COMPACT_ATOMS: atom_id res chain seq x y z
N MET A 1 13.67 1.73 -6.61
CA MET A 1 12.52 1.34 -7.47
C MET A 1 12.33 2.40 -8.55
N LYS A 2 11.93 2.03 -9.77
CA LYS A 2 11.73 3.00 -10.86
C LYS A 2 10.48 3.86 -10.62
N THR A 3 10.65 5.19 -10.68
CA THR A 3 9.62 6.19 -10.35
C THR A 3 8.90 6.78 -11.58
N VAL A 4 9.49 6.66 -12.78
CA VAL A 4 8.93 7.20 -14.02
C VAL A 4 9.11 6.19 -15.15
N PHE A 5 8.06 5.96 -15.93
CA PHE A 5 8.00 4.98 -17.02
C PHE A 5 7.90 5.66 -18.38
N THR A 6 8.48 5.01 -19.39
CA THR A 6 8.20 5.31 -20.81
C THR A 6 6.86 4.67 -21.23
N THR A 7 6.32 5.07 -22.38
CA THR A 7 5.11 4.44 -22.93
C THR A 7 5.28 2.96 -23.21
N GLY A 8 6.48 2.54 -23.64
CA GLY A 8 6.78 1.13 -23.90
C GLY A 8 6.83 0.30 -22.62
N GLU A 9 7.38 0.86 -21.55
CA GLU A 9 7.40 0.18 -20.24
C GLU A 9 6.03 0.11 -19.60
N ALA A 10 5.27 1.21 -19.62
CA ALA A 10 3.89 1.22 -19.15
C ALA A 10 3.02 0.22 -19.93
N ALA A 11 3.24 0.08 -21.25
CA ALA A 11 2.52 -0.88 -22.08
C ALA A 11 2.83 -2.34 -21.70
N LYS A 12 4.11 -2.66 -21.44
CA LYS A 12 4.52 -3.98 -20.95
C LYS A 12 3.86 -4.30 -19.60
N ILE A 13 3.83 -3.33 -18.68
CA ILE A 13 3.24 -3.46 -17.35
C ILE A 13 1.73 -3.70 -17.44
N CYS A 14 1.04 -2.91 -18.28
CA CYS A 14 -0.40 -3.02 -18.47
C CYS A 14 -0.82 -4.18 -19.40
N LYS A 15 0.15 -4.92 -19.97
CA LYS A 15 -0.08 -5.99 -20.98
C LYS A 15 -0.92 -5.52 -22.18
N VAL A 16 -0.66 -4.30 -22.65
CA VAL A 16 -1.33 -3.70 -23.83
C VAL A 16 -0.31 -3.23 -24.86
N SER A 17 -0.79 -2.80 -26.03
CA SER A 17 0.08 -2.20 -27.04
C SER A 17 0.63 -0.82 -26.58
N GLN A 18 1.83 -0.46 -27.03
CA GLN A 18 2.37 0.88 -26.80
C GLN A 18 1.47 1.98 -27.38
N GLN A 19 0.76 1.72 -28.48
CA GLN A 19 -0.19 2.66 -29.08
C GLN A 19 -1.39 2.91 -28.16
N THR A 20 -1.87 1.91 -27.43
CA THR A 20 -2.95 2.07 -26.45
C THR A 20 -2.55 3.08 -25.36
N ILE A 21 -1.36 2.91 -24.76
CA ILE A 21 -0.85 3.85 -23.75
C ILE A 21 -0.64 5.25 -24.34
N ILE A 22 -0.13 5.36 -25.57
CA ILE A 22 0.03 6.64 -26.25
C ILE A 22 -1.33 7.34 -26.43
N ARG A 23 -2.37 6.60 -26.88
CA ARG A 23 -3.73 7.14 -27.04
C ARG A 23 -4.31 7.61 -25.71
N CYS A 24 -4.22 6.81 -24.65
CA CYS A 24 -4.69 7.20 -23.32
C CYS A 24 -3.94 8.44 -22.79
N PHE A 25 -2.65 8.57 -23.08
CA PHE A 25 -1.89 9.75 -22.69
C PHE A 25 -2.33 10.99 -23.47
N ASP A 26 -2.42 10.87 -24.80
CA ASP A 26 -2.77 11.99 -25.67
C ASP A 26 -4.22 12.44 -25.51
N SER A 27 -5.13 11.54 -25.12
CA SER A 27 -6.52 11.86 -24.76
C SER A 27 -6.66 12.46 -23.35
N GLY A 28 -5.60 12.45 -22.55
CA GLY A 28 -5.59 12.95 -21.17
C GLY A 28 -6.10 11.94 -20.12
N GLN A 29 -6.51 10.73 -20.53
CA GLN A 29 -6.92 9.66 -19.61
C GLN A 29 -5.75 9.14 -18.75
N LEU A 30 -4.53 9.20 -19.28
CA LEU A 30 -3.30 8.86 -18.55
C LEU A 30 -2.40 10.10 -18.44
N LYS A 31 -2.36 10.69 -17.24
CA LYS A 31 -1.57 11.91 -17.00
C LYS A 31 -0.06 11.62 -17.03
N GLY A 32 0.73 12.66 -17.29
CA GLY A 32 2.18 12.64 -17.24
C GLY A 32 2.76 13.86 -17.94
N PHE A 33 4.02 13.79 -18.36
CA PHE A 33 4.69 14.91 -19.00
C PHE A 33 5.46 14.49 -20.26
N ARG A 34 5.73 15.46 -21.13
CA ARG A 34 6.67 15.29 -22.24
C ARG A 34 8.03 15.83 -21.82
N VAL A 35 9.08 15.15 -22.26
CA VAL A 35 10.45 15.63 -22.02
C VAL A 35 10.69 16.89 -22.85
N PRO A 36 11.20 18.00 -22.26
CA PRO A 36 11.54 19.20 -23.02
C PRO A 36 12.46 18.89 -24.20
N GLY A 37 12.18 19.48 -25.37
CA GLY A 37 12.95 19.23 -26.59
C GLY A 37 12.71 17.86 -27.25
N SER A 38 11.76 17.06 -26.75
CA SER A 38 11.43 15.75 -27.31
C SER A 38 9.93 15.48 -27.36
N ARG A 39 9.52 14.53 -28.21
CA ARG A 39 8.13 14.03 -28.27
C ARG A 39 7.86 12.89 -27.27
N PHE A 40 8.89 12.43 -26.56
CA PHE A 40 8.76 11.30 -25.64
C PHE A 40 7.93 11.64 -24.41
N ARG A 41 6.98 10.76 -24.11
CA ARG A 41 6.09 10.83 -22.94
C ARG A 41 6.74 10.12 -21.75
N ARG A 42 6.46 10.61 -20.56
CA ARG A 42 6.90 10.07 -19.27
C ARG A 42 5.71 10.00 -18.33
N ILE A 43 5.53 8.84 -17.72
CA ILE A 43 4.38 8.50 -16.90
C ILE A 43 4.90 8.20 -15.48
N PRO A 44 4.58 9.03 -14.48
CA PRO A 44 4.91 8.75 -13.08
C PRO A 44 4.30 7.43 -12.59
N ARG A 45 4.98 6.75 -11.66
CA ARG A 45 4.55 5.43 -11.14
C ARG A 45 3.17 5.48 -10.48
N ASP A 46 2.94 6.46 -9.61
CA ASP A 46 1.69 6.68 -8.89
C ASP A 46 0.52 6.93 -9.85
N VAL A 47 0.77 7.70 -10.92
CA VAL A 47 -0.22 7.97 -11.97
C VAL A 47 -0.54 6.71 -12.77
N LEU A 48 0.48 5.93 -13.15
CA LEU A 48 0.27 4.66 -13.86
C LEU A 48 -0.49 3.66 -12.98
N PHE A 49 -0.13 3.56 -11.71
CA PHE A 49 -0.80 2.70 -10.74
C PHE A 49 -2.28 3.07 -10.57
N ARG A 50 -2.58 4.37 -10.41
CA ARG A 50 -3.96 4.85 -10.31
C ARG A 50 -4.75 4.55 -11.58
N PHE A 51 -4.19 4.85 -12.75
CA PHE A 51 -4.80 4.52 -14.03
C PHE A 51 -5.11 3.03 -14.14
N MET A 52 -4.18 2.16 -13.74
CA MET A 52 -4.39 0.71 -13.76
C MET A 52 -5.56 0.31 -12.84
N LYS A 53 -5.58 0.82 -11.60
CA LYS A 53 -6.64 0.54 -10.63
C LYS A 53 -8.02 1.01 -11.12
N GLU A 54 -8.11 2.23 -11.65
CA GLU A 54 -9.35 2.83 -12.17
C GLU A 54 -9.92 2.07 -13.38
N ASN A 55 -9.05 1.41 -14.15
CA ASN A 55 -9.43 0.65 -15.35
C ASN A 55 -9.43 -0.87 -15.13
N GLY A 56 -9.32 -1.34 -13.89
CA GLY A 56 -9.32 -2.77 -13.56
C GLY A 56 -8.13 -3.56 -14.12
N ILE A 57 -7.00 -2.90 -14.39
CA ILE A 57 -5.76 -3.53 -14.85
C ILE A 57 -4.99 -4.05 -13.63
N PRO A 58 -4.53 -5.33 -13.63
CA PRO A 58 -3.77 -5.89 -12.51
C PRO A 58 -2.52 -5.09 -12.18
N THR A 59 -2.38 -4.66 -10.92
CA THR A 59 -1.31 -3.77 -10.47
C THR A 59 -0.06 -4.48 -9.97
N ASP A 60 -0.04 -5.81 -9.95
CA ASP A 60 1.04 -6.64 -9.37
C ASP A 60 2.43 -6.25 -9.89
N ALA A 61 2.52 -5.91 -11.19
CA ALA A 61 3.77 -5.49 -11.83
C ALA A 61 4.32 -4.14 -11.32
N LEU A 62 3.48 -3.32 -10.68
CA LEU A 62 3.83 -2.05 -10.03
C LEU A 62 3.79 -2.12 -8.51
N GLU A 63 3.41 -3.25 -7.92
CA GLU A 63 3.45 -3.45 -6.47
C GLU A 63 4.81 -3.95 -5.98
N SER A 64 5.89 -3.75 -6.75
CA SER A 64 7.24 -4.25 -6.45
C SER A 64 7.93 -3.68 -5.19
N GLY A 65 7.20 -3.10 -4.24
CA GLY A 65 7.67 -2.84 -2.89
C GLY A 65 6.86 -3.71 -1.94
N ARG A 66 7.53 -4.42 -1.02
CA ARG A 66 6.83 -5.19 0.01
C ARG A 66 5.89 -4.22 0.74
N ARG A 67 4.59 -4.52 0.74
CA ARG A 67 3.58 -3.72 1.43
C ARG A 67 3.90 -3.77 2.92
N LYS A 68 3.97 -2.61 3.55
CA LYS A 68 4.30 -2.51 4.96
C LYS A 68 3.09 -2.89 5.80
N ALA A 69 3.19 -3.99 6.51
CA ALA A 69 2.18 -4.47 7.44
C ALA A 69 2.63 -4.21 8.88
N LEU A 70 1.76 -3.63 9.70
CA LEU A 70 1.95 -3.55 11.14
C LEU A 70 0.94 -4.48 11.82
N VAL A 71 1.42 -5.47 12.56
CA VAL A 71 0.59 -6.35 13.39
C VAL A 71 0.61 -5.83 14.82
N VAL A 72 -0.55 -5.68 15.44
CA VAL A 72 -0.70 -5.13 16.78
C VAL A 72 -1.60 -6.05 17.60
N ASP A 73 -1.01 -6.78 18.53
CA ASP A 73 -1.67 -7.75 19.39
C ASP A 73 -0.75 -8.05 20.59
N ASP A 74 -1.29 -8.20 21.80
CA ASP A 74 -0.50 -8.52 23.00
C ASP A 74 -0.18 -10.01 23.13
N ASP A 75 -0.87 -10.88 22.38
CA ASP A 75 -0.58 -12.31 22.30
C ASP A 75 0.60 -12.57 21.34
N GLU A 76 1.79 -12.85 21.89
CA GLU A 76 3.00 -13.12 21.13
C GLU A 76 2.88 -14.32 20.18
N GLU A 77 2.10 -15.36 20.53
CA GLU A 77 1.91 -16.54 19.68
C GLU A 77 1.07 -16.18 18.45
N LEU A 78 0.01 -15.39 18.64
CA LEU A 78 -0.84 -14.93 17.55
C LEU A 78 -0.10 -13.94 16.63
N VAL A 79 0.69 -13.04 17.20
CA VAL A 79 1.55 -12.10 16.45
C VAL A 79 2.50 -12.88 15.54
N GLU A 80 3.23 -13.86 16.07
CA GLU A 80 4.21 -14.61 15.28
C GLU A 80 3.53 -15.44 14.18
N LEU A 81 2.37 -16.04 14.47
CA LEU A 81 1.56 -16.75 13.47
C LEU A 81 1.16 -15.84 12.29
N ILE A 82 0.63 -14.64 12.58
CA ILE A 82 0.20 -13.67 11.56
C ILE A 82 1.41 -13.17 10.77
N LYS A 83 2.50 -12.83 11.47
CA LYS A 83 3.74 -12.38 10.85
C LYS A 83 4.29 -13.43 9.89
N ASP A 84 4.42 -14.68 10.33
CA ASP A 84 4.89 -15.77 9.48
C ASP A 84 4.00 -15.96 8.25
N ALA A 85 2.67 -15.92 8.42
CA ALA A 85 1.74 -16.04 7.30
C ALA A 85 1.92 -14.92 6.26
N LEU A 86 2.09 -13.68 6.71
CA LEU A 86 2.28 -12.51 5.84
C LEU A 86 3.68 -12.45 5.21
N GLU A 87 4.72 -12.84 5.95
CA GLU A 87 6.09 -12.87 5.42
C GLU A 87 6.28 -13.99 4.40
N ASN A 88 5.66 -15.16 4.60
CA ASN A 88 5.69 -16.29 3.67
C ASN A 88 4.98 -16.00 2.34
N ASP A 89 3.97 -15.12 2.33
CA ASP A 89 3.34 -14.65 1.10
C ASP A 89 4.31 -13.82 0.23
N GLY A 90 5.35 -13.22 0.84
CA GLY A 90 6.43 -12.52 0.14
C GLY A 90 6.07 -11.12 -0.37
N ARG A 91 4.78 -10.73 -0.38
CA ARG A 91 4.34 -9.38 -0.75
C ARG A 91 4.39 -8.39 0.42
N PHE A 92 4.56 -8.85 1.66
CA PHE A 92 4.54 -7.99 2.84
C PHE A 92 5.91 -7.91 3.51
N GLU A 93 6.22 -6.73 4.06
CA GLU A 93 7.26 -6.50 5.05
C GLU A 93 6.51 -6.24 6.35
N VAL A 94 6.79 -7.03 7.39
CA VAL A 94 5.96 -7.02 8.60
C VAL A 94 6.77 -6.41 9.75
N ARG A 95 6.13 -5.50 10.49
CA ARG A 95 6.57 -5.10 11.83
C ARG A 95 5.48 -5.46 12.83
N VAL A 96 5.87 -5.64 14.08
CA VAL A 96 4.98 -6.08 15.16
C VAL A 96 5.04 -5.10 16.31
N ALA A 97 3.92 -4.93 17.00
CA ALA A 97 3.78 -4.10 18.19
C ALA A 97 2.92 -4.83 19.23
N ASN A 98 3.48 -5.10 20.41
CA ASN A 98 2.78 -5.88 21.44
C ASN A 98 1.95 -5.03 22.43
N ASN A 99 1.75 -3.75 22.13
CA ASN A 99 0.88 -2.86 22.89
C ASN A 99 0.51 -1.62 22.06
N GLY A 100 -0.55 -0.91 22.46
CA GLY A 100 -1.02 0.25 21.71
C GLY A 100 -0.05 1.44 21.70
N PHE A 101 0.82 1.58 22.71
CA PHE A 101 1.77 2.70 22.77
C PHE A 101 2.86 2.54 21.69
N SER A 102 3.48 1.37 21.64
CA SER A 102 4.45 1.01 20.60
C SER A 102 3.81 1.04 19.22
N ALA A 103 2.56 0.61 19.08
CA ALA A 103 1.80 0.71 17.84
C ALA A 103 1.66 2.16 17.38
N GLY A 104 1.27 3.08 18.27
CA GLY A 104 1.12 4.50 17.94
C GLY A 104 2.44 5.15 17.47
N MET A 105 3.56 4.80 18.09
CA MET A 105 4.89 5.23 17.62
C MET A 105 5.23 4.65 16.24
N MET A 106 5.04 3.34 16.06
CA MET A 106 5.37 2.65 14.82
C MET A 106 4.51 3.11 13.65
N VAL A 107 3.24 3.43 13.87
CA VAL A 107 2.37 3.99 12.81
C VAL A 107 3.01 5.23 12.16
N LYS A 108 3.59 6.12 12.97
CA LYS A 108 4.22 7.36 12.48
C LYS A 108 5.56 7.13 11.79
N GLU A 109 6.40 6.26 12.36
CA GLU A 109 7.74 6.00 11.83
C GLU A 109 7.69 5.07 10.60
N TYR A 110 6.94 3.98 10.70
CA TYR A 110 6.90 2.93 9.70
C TYR A 110 6.01 3.28 8.51
N ARG A 111 4.93 4.04 8.76
CA ARG A 111 3.87 4.37 7.79
C ARG A 111 3.36 3.11 7.08
N PRO A 112 2.66 2.23 7.80
CA PRO A 112 2.17 0.98 7.25
C PRO A 112 1.10 1.22 6.17
N ASP A 113 1.12 0.38 5.14
CA ASP A 113 0.05 0.31 4.14
C ASP A 113 -1.19 -0.41 4.72
N ILE A 114 -0.95 -1.34 5.64
CA ILE A 114 -1.97 -2.12 6.32
C ILE A 114 -1.62 -2.32 7.80
N ILE A 115 -2.61 -2.19 8.67
CA ILE A 115 -2.52 -2.47 10.09
C ILE A 115 -3.47 -3.62 10.38
N VAL A 116 -2.96 -4.68 11.00
CA VAL A 116 -3.74 -5.76 11.61
C VAL A 116 -3.75 -5.49 13.10
N LEU A 117 -4.93 -5.24 13.67
CA LEU A 117 -5.07 -4.72 15.02
C LEU A 117 -6.06 -5.57 15.81
N ASP A 118 -5.64 -6.10 16.95
CA ASP A 118 -6.59 -6.54 17.97
C ASP A 118 -7.25 -5.33 18.65
N ILE A 119 -8.57 -5.38 18.72
CA ILE A 119 -9.36 -4.34 19.39
C ILE A 119 -9.39 -4.51 20.91
N MET A 120 -9.03 -5.70 21.43
CA MET A 120 -9.11 -6.08 22.84
C MET A 120 -7.79 -5.97 23.61
N LEU A 121 -6.90 -5.08 23.19
CA LEU A 121 -5.63 -4.83 23.90
C LEU A 121 -5.86 -4.38 25.36
N PRO A 122 -5.05 -4.88 26.32
CA PRO A 122 -5.21 -4.57 27.74
C PRO A 122 -4.81 -3.12 28.11
N ASP A 123 -3.87 -2.53 27.38
CA ASP A 123 -3.19 -1.30 27.79
C ASP A 123 -3.81 -0.02 27.20
N ILE A 124 -4.25 -0.10 25.94
CA ILE A 124 -4.80 1.00 25.16
C ILE A 124 -5.94 0.45 24.33
N ASN A 125 -7.06 1.17 24.27
CA ASN A 125 -8.17 0.77 23.44
C ASN A 125 -7.72 0.74 21.98
N GLY A 126 -7.84 -0.37 21.25
CA GLY A 126 -7.47 -0.41 19.81
C GLY A 126 -8.14 0.71 18.99
N LYS A 127 -9.27 1.23 19.47
CA LYS A 127 -9.92 2.45 18.93
C LYS A 127 -9.01 3.68 18.92
N ASP A 128 -8.14 3.86 19.91
CA ASP A 128 -7.22 5.00 19.99
C ASP A 128 -6.14 4.93 18.91
N VAL A 129 -5.66 3.72 18.60
CA VAL A 129 -4.75 3.50 17.46
C VAL A 129 -5.45 3.85 16.15
N CYS A 130 -6.71 3.41 15.97
CA CYS A 130 -7.52 3.79 14.81
C CYS A 130 -7.70 5.31 14.69
N ASN A 131 -8.03 5.98 15.80
CA ASN A 131 -8.21 7.42 15.84
C ASN A 131 -6.90 8.15 15.50
N LEU A 132 -5.76 7.68 16.02
CA LEU A 132 -4.45 8.22 15.71
C LEU A 132 -4.15 8.14 14.21
N VAL A 133 -4.35 6.96 13.60
CA VAL A 133 -4.14 6.75 12.16
C VAL A 133 -5.06 7.66 11.34
N ARG A 134 -6.35 7.77 11.71
CA ARG A 134 -7.33 8.59 10.99
C ARG A 134 -7.18 10.10 11.23
N SER A 135 -6.48 10.51 12.27
CA SER A 135 -6.17 11.93 12.52
C SER A 135 -5.03 12.47 11.64
N ASP A 136 -4.23 11.58 11.03
CA ASP A 136 -3.11 11.94 10.17
C ASP A 136 -3.49 11.74 8.69
N SER A 137 -3.70 12.84 7.96
CA SER A 137 -4.01 12.82 6.52
C SER A 137 -2.98 12.10 5.65
N THR A 138 -1.75 11.89 6.13
CA THR A 138 -0.73 11.14 5.39
C THR A 138 -0.96 9.62 5.44
N LEU A 139 -1.90 9.15 6.26
CA LEU A 139 -2.27 7.75 6.46
C LEU A 139 -3.70 7.43 5.97
N ASP A 140 -4.32 8.33 5.19
CA ASP A 140 -5.69 8.14 4.67
C ASP A 140 -5.84 6.84 3.85
N ASP A 141 -4.77 6.44 3.15
CA ASP A 141 -4.75 5.21 2.35
C ASP A 141 -4.50 3.94 3.19
N THR A 142 -4.01 4.07 4.43
CA THR A 142 -3.70 2.94 5.32
C THR A 142 -4.97 2.16 5.66
N LYS A 143 -4.95 0.87 5.34
CA LYS A 143 -6.03 -0.07 5.65
C LYS A 143 -5.86 -0.58 7.08
N ILE A 144 -6.98 -0.71 7.79
CA ILE A 144 -7.00 -1.26 9.14
C ILE A 144 -7.93 -2.47 9.11
N ILE A 145 -7.41 -3.63 9.49
CA ILE A 145 -8.16 -4.86 9.69
C ILE A 145 -8.19 -5.12 11.18
N CYS A 146 -9.38 -5.13 11.76
CA CYS A 146 -9.57 -5.45 13.16
C CYS A 146 -9.75 -6.96 13.33
N ILE A 147 -9.03 -7.55 14.28
CA ILE A 147 -9.23 -8.92 14.76
C ILE A 147 -9.88 -8.82 16.14
N SER A 148 -10.76 -9.78 16.45
CA SER A 148 -11.36 -9.92 17.78
C SER A 148 -11.67 -11.39 18.04
N GLY A 149 -11.38 -11.84 19.26
CA GLY A 149 -11.70 -13.18 19.74
C GLY A 149 -13.12 -13.34 20.30
N MET A 150 -14.00 -12.35 20.16
CA MET A 150 -15.40 -12.52 20.60
C MET A 150 -16.11 -13.55 19.72
N VAL A 151 -16.31 -14.74 20.29
CA VAL A 151 -17.36 -15.66 19.84
C VAL A 151 -18.63 -15.22 20.56
N GLU A 152 -19.54 -14.54 19.84
CA GLU A 152 -20.93 -14.43 20.30
C GLU A 152 -21.64 -15.78 20.20
#